data_AF-A0A953USW8-F1
#
_entry.id   AF-A0A953USW8-F1
#
_cell.length_a   1.000
_cell.length_b   1.000
_cell.length_c   1.000
_cell.angle_alpha   90.00
_cell.angle_beta   90.00
_cell.angle_gamma   90.00
#
_symmetry.space_group_name_H-M   'P 1'
#
loop_
_entity.id
_entity.type
_entity.pdbx_description
1 polymer ?
#
loop_
_entity_poly.entity_id
_entity_poly.type
_entity_poly.pdbx_seq_one_letter_code
_entity_poly.pdbx_strand_id
1 'polypeptide(L)'
;MIENQVALKTLLPETEFKTFSYPICPPRPLSKAKIVSHFLCCRAGGQTFNTGTTDLNQLSAYFLEKSREDFAAVKDVIDRNRQARGWLILATHDISDEPTPYGCTPAFFGAVVAYAVDSGAHILPVAKALEVLRT
;
A
#
# COMPACT_ATOMS: atom_id res chain seq x y z
N MET A 1 -15.78 10.19 -2.71
CA MET A 1 -15.63 8.71 -2.88
C MET A 1 -16.53 8.19 -3.98
N ILE A 2 -17.86 8.32 -3.83
CA ILE A 2 -18.81 8.00 -4.91
C ILE A 2 -18.46 8.82 -6.16
N GLU A 3 -18.17 10.10 -5.98
CA GLU A 3 -17.68 10.98 -7.05
C GLU A 3 -16.42 10.43 -7.76
N ASN A 4 -15.42 9.95 -7.00
CA ASN A 4 -14.22 9.34 -7.59
C ASN A 4 -14.54 8.06 -8.35
N GLN A 5 -15.46 7.21 -7.85
CA GLN A 5 -15.89 6.01 -8.56
C GLN A 5 -16.64 6.36 -9.86
N VAL A 6 -17.49 7.38 -9.82
CA VAL A 6 -18.18 7.90 -11.02
C VAL A 6 -17.16 8.45 -12.02
N ALA A 7 -16.24 9.29 -11.57
CA ALA A 7 -15.19 9.86 -12.41
C ALA A 7 -14.32 8.76 -13.04
N LEU A 8 -13.93 7.73 -12.28
CA LEU A 8 -13.18 6.60 -12.81
C LEU A 8 -13.95 5.86 -13.89
N LYS A 9 -15.24 5.54 -13.66
CA LYS A 9 -16.08 4.85 -14.65
C LYS A 9 -16.28 5.66 -15.92
N THR A 10 -16.36 6.99 -15.81
CA THR A 10 -16.43 7.87 -16.99
C THR A 10 -15.17 7.80 -17.83
N LEU A 11 -14.00 7.73 -17.20
CA LEU A 11 -12.70 7.68 -17.89
C LEU A 11 -12.33 6.27 -18.37
N LEU A 12 -12.66 5.25 -17.58
CA LEU A 12 -12.30 3.85 -17.76
C LEU A 12 -13.50 2.96 -17.36
N PRO A 13 -14.46 2.70 -18.27
CA PRO A 13 -15.73 2.03 -17.95
C PRO A 13 -15.59 0.65 -17.29
N GLU A 14 -14.57 -0.10 -17.67
CA GLU A 14 -14.30 -1.46 -17.18
C GLU A 14 -13.48 -1.48 -15.88
N THR A 15 -13.20 -0.32 -15.27
CA THR A 15 -12.37 -0.21 -14.06
C THR A 15 -13.18 0.22 -12.85
N GLU A 16 -12.89 -0.40 -11.72
CA GLU A 16 -13.44 -0.02 -10.42
C GLU A 16 -12.35 0.09 -9.36
N PHE A 17 -12.56 1.00 -8.41
CA PHE A 17 -11.75 1.03 -7.20
C PHE A 17 -12.18 -0.12 -6.28
N LYS A 18 -11.37 -1.18 -6.20
CA LYS A 18 -11.59 -2.31 -5.27
C LYS A 18 -11.09 -2.08 -3.86
N THR A 19 -10.13 -1.17 -3.70
CA THR A 19 -9.48 -0.84 -2.42
C THR A 19 -9.39 0.66 -2.26
N PHE A 20 -9.27 1.13 -1.02
CA PHE A 20 -9.20 2.55 -0.71
C PHE A 20 -7.89 2.92 0.02
N SER A 21 -7.38 4.12 -0.24
CA SER A 21 -6.29 4.70 0.53
C SER A 21 -6.81 5.96 1.22
N TYR A 22 -6.70 6.00 2.55
CA TYR A 22 -7.04 7.21 3.28
C TYR A 22 -6.08 8.35 2.93
N PRO A 23 -6.58 9.59 2.88
CA PRO A 23 -5.73 10.77 2.78
C PRO A 23 -4.90 10.95 4.07
N ILE A 24 -4.09 12.01 4.13
CA ILE A 24 -3.06 12.31 5.15
C ILE A 24 -3.37 11.88 6.60
N CYS A 25 -4.61 11.99 7.07
CA CYS A 25 -4.96 11.67 8.46
C CYS A 25 -5.49 10.23 8.61
N PRO A 26 -5.13 9.54 9.71
CA PRO A 26 -5.81 8.32 10.11
C PRO A 26 -7.33 8.52 10.15
N PRO A 27 -8.11 7.54 9.66
CA PRO A 27 -9.55 7.70 9.61
C PRO A 27 -10.17 7.67 11.01
N ARG A 28 -11.20 8.49 11.21
CA ARG A 28 -12.06 8.39 12.40
C ARG A 28 -12.90 7.11 12.31
N PRO A 29 -13.31 6.50 13.43
CA PRO A 29 -14.13 5.28 13.43
C PRO A 29 -15.40 5.39 12.55
N LEU A 30 -16.09 6.54 12.62
CA LEU A 30 -17.26 6.81 11.77
C LEU A 30 -16.93 6.88 10.27
N SER A 31 -15.73 7.35 9.91
CA SER A 31 -15.26 7.32 8.53
C SER A 31 -15.03 5.89 8.07
N LYS A 32 -14.43 5.03 8.91
CA LYS A 32 -14.22 3.60 8.59
C LYS A 32 -15.56 2.87 8.39
N ALA A 33 -16.52 3.10 9.28
CA ALA A 33 -17.85 2.51 9.21
C ALA A 33 -18.63 2.89 7.94
N LYS A 34 -18.43 4.12 7.42
CA LYS A 34 -19.04 4.55 6.16
C LYS A 34 -18.37 3.94 4.92
N ILE A 35 -17.13 3.49 5.04
CA ILE A 35 -16.29 3.10 3.90
C ILE A 35 -16.24 1.59 3.72
N VAL A 36 -16.40 0.82 4.79
CA VAL A 36 -16.35 -0.66 4.78
C VAL A 36 -17.30 -1.30 3.77
N SER A 37 -18.45 -0.67 3.48
CA SER A 37 -19.43 -1.19 2.51
C SER A 37 -19.04 -0.97 1.04
N HIS A 38 -17.99 -0.19 0.75
CA HIS A 38 -17.63 0.23 -0.60
C HIS A 38 -16.34 -0.42 -1.13
N PHE A 39 -15.51 -1.00 -0.27
CA PHE A 39 -14.20 -1.56 -0.68
C PHE A 39 -13.87 -2.85 0.06
N LEU A 40 -13.03 -3.67 -0.59
CA LEU A 40 -12.57 -4.94 -0.01
C LEU A 40 -11.65 -4.74 1.20
N CYS A 41 -10.82 -3.70 1.13
CA CYS A 41 -9.97 -3.23 2.22
C CYS A 41 -9.54 -1.78 2.00
N CYS A 42 -9.10 -1.14 3.07
CA CYS A 42 -8.59 0.21 3.10
C CYS A 42 -7.20 0.24 3.72
N ARG A 43 -6.34 1.16 3.27
CA ARG A 43 -5.00 1.38 3.83
C ARG A 43 -4.79 2.83 4.24
N ALA A 44 -3.93 3.04 5.21
CA ALA A 44 -3.46 4.35 5.63
C ALA A 44 -1.95 4.32 5.85
N GLY A 45 -1.40 5.44 6.33
CA GLY A 45 -0.06 5.43 6.92
C GLY A 45 0.04 4.45 8.10
N GLY A 46 1.27 4.07 8.42
CA GLY A 46 1.57 3.17 9.53
C GLY A 46 3.06 2.85 9.60
N GLN A 47 3.75 2.87 8.45
CA GLN A 47 5.18 2.58 8.34
C GLN A 47 5.57 1.23 8.93
N THR A 48 4.73 0.22 8.66
CA THR A 48 4.95 -1.16 9.07
C THR A 48 4.17 -2.11 8.16
N PHE A 49 4.45 -3.41 8.29
CA PHE A 49 3.69 -4.48 7.67
C PHE A 49 2.50 -4.91 8.54
N ASN A 50 1.58 -5.67 7.94
CA ASN A 50 0.39 -6.24 8.57
C ASN A 50 0.65 -7.72 8.89
N THR A 51 0.34 -8.17 10.10
CA THR A 51 0.48 -9.59 10.49
C THR A 51 -0.59 -9.97 11.53
N GLY A 52 -0.91 -11.26 11.63
CA GLY A 52 -1.96 -11.77 12.51
C GLY A 52 -3.34 -11.19 12.18
N THR A 53 -4.12 -10.90 13.22
CA THR A 53 -5.42 -10.21 13.07
C THR A 53 -5.20 -8.73 12.80
N THR A 54 -5.62 -8.26 11.61
CA THR A 54 -5.52 -6.86 11.21
C THR A 54 -6.88 -6.26 10.88
N ASP A 55 -7.00 -4.95 11.01
CA ASP A 55 -8.20 -4.23 10.61
C ASP A 55 -8.17 -3.95 9.11
N LEU A 56 -8.99 -4.69 8.35
CA LEU A 56 -9.10 -4.49 6.89
C LEU A 56 -9.62 -3.11 6.50
N ASN A 57 -10.23 -2.35 7.42
CA ASN A 57 -10.62 -0.97 7.19
C ASN A 57 -9.49 0.02 7.50
N GLN A 58 -8.29 -0.43 7.90
CA GLN A 58 -7.13 0.41 8.12
C GLN A 58 -5.84 -0.41 8.14
N LEU A 59 -5.49 -1.01 7.00
CA LEU A 59 -4.20 -1.65 6.80
C LEU A 59 -3.06 -0.62 6.86
N SER A 60 -1.91 -1.04 7.39
CA SER A 60 -0.69 -0.24 7.36
C SER A 60 -0.04 -0.32 5.99
N ALA A 61 0.29 0.85 5.43
CA ALA A 61 1.21 0.98 4.31
C ALA A 61 2.54 1.58 4.76
N TYR A 62 3.60 1.13 4.11
CA TYR A 62 4.95 1.64 4.24
C TYR A 62 5.24 2.58 3.08
N PHE A 63 5.36 3.86 3.38
CA PHE A 63 5.55 4.91 2.39
C PHE A 63 7.04 5.14 2.16
N LEU A 64 7.50 4.85 0.94
CA LEU A 64 8.90 4.84 0.55
C LEU A 64 9.58 6.19 0.68
N GLU A 65 8.85 7.31 0.51
CA GLU A 65 9.44 8.64 0.64
C GLU A 65 10.04 8.89 2.04
N LYS A 66 9.53 8.22 3.08
CA LYS A 66 10.03 8.38 4.45
C LYS A 66 11.36 7.67 4.68
N SER A 67 11.80 6.85 3.73
CA SER A 67 13.06 6.09 3.79
C SER A 67 13.83 6.15 2.47
N ARG A 68 13.54 7.16 1.62
CA ARG A 68 14.14 7.28 0.28
C ARG A 68 15.65 7.51 0.29
N GLU A 69 16.19 7.99 1.41
CA GLU A 69 17.63 8.18 1.65
C GLU A 69 18.23 7.03 2.47
N ASP A 70 17.41 6.09 2.95
CA ASP A 70 17.82 4.97 3.79
C ASP A 70 17.25 3.66 3.24
N PHE A 71 17.93 3.13 2.22
CA PHE A 71 17.58 1.82 1.66
C PHE A 71 17.73 0.69 2.70
N ALA A 72 18.58 0.85 3.72
CA ALA A 72 18.74 -0.17 4.75
C ALA A 72 17.48 -0.32 5.60
N ALA A 73 16.78 0.77 5.92
CA ALA A 73 15.48 0.72 6.58
C ALA A 73 14.41 -0.03 5.75
N VAL A 74 14.45 0.11 4.41
CA VAL A 74 13.51 -0.63 3.54
C VAL A 74 13.82 -2.13 3.52
N LYS A 75 15.11 -2.50 3.50
CA LYS A 75 15.51 -3.92 3.61
C LYS A 75 15.08 -4.52 4.94
N ASP A 76 15.29 -3.80 6.05
CA ASP A 76 14.88 -4.27 7.38
C ASP A 76 13.38 -4.55 7.45
N VAL A 77 12.52 -3.65 6.96
CA VAL A 77 11.07 -3.90 6.99
C VAL A 77 10.66 -5.09 6.10
N ILE A 78 11.34 -5.30 4.96
CA ILE A 78 11.12 -6.47 4.09
C ILE A 78 11.51 -7.76 4.82
N ASP A 79 12.69 -7.80 5.44
CA ASP A 79 13.19 -8.97 6.17
C ASP A 79 12.30 -9.30 7.38
N ARG A 80 11.91 -8.30 8.16
CA ARG A 80 10.98 -8.51 9.28
C ARG A 80 9.61 -8.98 8.79
N ASN A 81 9.10 -8.44 7.69
CA ASN A 81 7.86 -8.91 7.08
C ASN A 81 7.97 -10.38 6.66
N ARG A 82 9.07 -10.76 6.02
CA ARG A 82 9.35 -12.15 5.62
C ARG A 82 9.37 -13.08 6.82
N GLN A 83 10.11 -12.73 7.87
CA GLN A 83 10.18 -13.53 9.11
C GLN A 83 8.80 -13.69 9.76
N ALA A 84 8.02 -12.60 9.79
CA ALA A 84 6.67 -12.61 10.34
C ALA A 84 5.61 -13.24 9.42
N ARG A 85 6.00 -13.66 8.20
CA ARG A 85 5.09 -14.13 7.14
C ARG A 85 3.92 -13.16 6.91
N GLY A 86 4.23 -11.86 6.97
CA GLY A 86 3.26 -10.79 6.94
C GLY A 86 2.92 -10.27 5.54
N TRP A 87 2.07 -9.25 5.52
CA TRP A 87 1.69 -8.49 4.35
C TRP A 87 2.22 -7.05 4.42
N LEU A 88 3.29 -6.78 3.69
CA LEU A 88 3.87 -5.46 3.50
C LEU A 88 3.26 -4.77 2.28
N ILE A 89 2.64 -3.62 2.49
CA ILE A 89 2.12 -2.77 1.41
C ILE A 89 3.10 -1.61 1.24
N LEU A 90 3.80 -1.56 0.11
CA LEU A 90 4.67 -0.44 -0.26
C LEU A 90 3.86 0.62 -1.00
N ALA A 91 4.12 1.90 -0.72
CA ALA A 91 3.47 3.04 -1.36
C ALA A 91 4.49 4.15 -1.65
N THR A 92 4.26 4.91 -2.72
CA THR A 92 4.96 6.17 -3.04
C THR A 92 4.03 7.04 -3.88
N HIS A 93 4.24 8.34 -3.91
CA HIS A 93 3.35 9.28 -4.62
C HIS A 93 3.74 9.46 -6.09
N ASP A 94 5.04 9.40 -6.37
CA ASP A 94 5.61 9.59 -7.70
C ASP A 94 6.98 8.92 -7.81
N ILE A 95 7.35 8.58 -9.04
CA ILE A 95 8.64 8.00 -9.39
C ILE A 95 9.19 8.79 -10.58
N SER A 96 10.26 9.54 -10.38
CA SER A 96 10.93 10.34 -11.41
C SER A 96 12.38 10.64 -11.03
N ASP A 97 13.20 11.10 -11.98
CA ASP A 97 14.59 11.49 -11.71
C ASP A 97 14.69 12.69 -10.75
N GLU A 98 13.69 13.58 -10.80
CA GLU A 98 13.49 14.69 -9.86
C GLU A 98 12.14 14.50 -9.14
N PRO A 99 12.08 13.64 -8.11
CA PRO A 99 10.81 13.32 -7.45
C PRO A 99 10.32 14.48 -6.60
N THR A 100 9.01 14.52 -6.36
CA THR A 100 8.46 15.42 -5.35
C THR A 100 9.01 15.07 -3.96
N PRO A 101 8.80 15.90 -2.92
CA PRO A 101 9.08 15.51 -1.54
C PRO A 101 8.39 14.22 -1.08
N TYR A 102 7.39 13.74 -1.82
CA TYR A 102 6.59 12.57 -1.50
C TYR A 102 6.86 11.35 -2.41
N GLY A 103 7.83 11.48 -3.32
CA GLY A 103 8.23 10.44 -4.27
C GLY A 103 9.61 9.84 -4.00
N CYS A 104 10.06 9.00 -4.94
CA CYS A 104 11.39 8.40 -4.96
C CYS A 104 11.95 8.31 -6.38
N THR A 105 13.26 8.05 -6.51
CA THR A 105 13.89 7.91 -7.84
C THR A 105 13.64 6.52 -8.44
N PRO A 106 13.68 6.36 -9.77
CA PRO A 106 13.61 5.04 -10.42
C PRO A 106 14.68 4.08 -9.92
N ALA A 107 15.90 4.56 -9.66
CA ALA A 107 17.00 3.76 -9.14
C ALA A 107 16.70 3.21 -7.74
N PHE A 108 16.18 4.06 -6.84
CA PHE A 108 15.77 3.63 -5.51
C PHE A 108 14.61 2.63 -5.58
N PHE A 109 13.56 2.94 -6.34
CA PHE A 109 12.40 2.06 -6.50
C PHE A 109 12.81 0.70 -7.09
N GLY A 110 13.68 0.69 -8.10
CA GLY A 110 14.23 -0.53 -8.69
C GLY A 110 14.97 -1.39 -7.67
N ALA A 111 15.79 -0.79 -6.82
CA ALA A 111 16.48 -1.52 -5.73
C ALA A 111 15.48 -2.12 -4.72
N VAL A 112 14.42 -1.40 -4.37
CA VAL A 112 13.35 -1.89 -3.50
C VAL A 112 12.62 -3.08 -4.13
N VAL A 113 12.24 -2.98 -5.41
CA VAL A 113 11.56 -4.06 -6.13
C VAL A 113 12.45 -5.29 -6.22
N ALA A 114 13.72 -5.13 -6.61
CA ALA A 114 14.68 -6.24 -6.70
C ALA A 114 14.81 -6.96 -5.35
N TYR A 115 15.01 -6.22 -4.27
CA TYR A 115 15.14 -6.81 -2.93
C TYR A 115 13.85 -7.49 -2.45
N ALA A 116 12.69 -6.92 -2.75
CA ALA A 116 11.41 -7.53 -2.42
C ALA A 116 11.20 -8.87 -3.16
N VAL A 117 11.59 -8.95 -4.43
CA VAL A 117 11.57 -10.20 -5.21
C VAL A 117 12.55 -11.21 -4.62
N ASP A 118 13.79 -10.80 -4.34
CA ASP A 118 14.85 -11.67 -3.80
C ASP A 118 14.52 -12.21 -2.40
N SER A 119 13.65 -11.51 -1.64
CA SER A 119 13.16 -11.98 -0.33
C SER A 119 12.30 -13.25 -0.43
N GLY A 120 11.83 -13.61 -1.63
CA GLY A 120 10.90 -14.72 -1.87
C GLY A 120 9.43 -14.35 -1.60
N ALA A 121 9.10 -13.06 -1.51
CA ALA A 121 7.73 -12.62 -1.32
C ALA A 121 6.88 -12.80 -2.59
N HIS A 122 5.59 -13.10 -2.40
CA HIS A 122 4.61 -13.03 -3.48
C HIS A 122 4.19 -11.58 -3.73
N ILE A 123 4.71 -10.98 -4.80
CA ILE A 123 4.42 -9.59 -5.17
C ILE A 123 3.09 -9.51 -5.93
N LEU A 124 2.09 -8.87 -5.33
CA LEU A 124 0.73 -8.80 -5.86
C LEU A 124 0.14 -7.40 -5.70
N PRO A 125 -0.77 -6.97 -6.60
CA PRO A 125 -1.64 -5.84 -6.33
C PRO A 125 -2.45 -6.06 -5.05
N VAL A 126 -2.74 -4.98 -4.29
CA VAL A 126 -3.38 -5.04 -2.96
C VAL A 126 -4.66 -5.90 -2.96
N ALA A 127 -5.55 -5.73 -3.94
CA ALA A 127 -6.79 -6.51 -4.03
C ALA A 127 -6.52 -8.02 -4.20
N LYS A 128 -5.51 -8.39 -5.00
CA LYS A 128 -5.11 -9.78 -5.23
C LYS A 128 -4.42 -10.40 -4.03
N ALA A 129 -3.59 -9.63 -3.32
CA ALA A 129 -3.00 -10.08 -2.06
C ALA A 129 -4.09 -10.44 -1.03
N LEU A 130 -5.14 -9.62 -0.92
CA LEU A 130 -6.27 -9.92 -0.02
C LEU A 130 -7.03 -11.19 -0.43
N GLU A 131 -7.24 -11.42 -1.73
CA GLU A 131 -7.86 -12.67 -2.23
C GLU A 131 -7.06 -13.90 -1.79
N VAL A 132 -5.72 -13.87 -1.92
CA VAL A 132 -4.82 -14.96 -1.53
C VAL A 132 -4.73 -15.15 -0.01
N LEU A 133 -4.84 -14.07 0.78
CA LEU A 133 -4.76 -14.15 2.25
C LEU A 133 -6.07 -14.61 2.91
N ARG A 134 -7.18 -14.62 2.18
CA ARG A 134 -8.50 -15.06 2.67
C ARG A 134 -8.75 -16.56 2.48
N THR A 135 -7.93 -17.24 1.69
CA THR A 135 -7.98 -18.70 1.48
C THR A 135 -7.20 -19.44 2.54
#